data_AF-A0A267M943-F1
#
_entry.id   AF-A0A267M943-F1
#
_cell.length_a   1.000
_cell.length_b   1.000
_cell.length_c   1.000
_cell.angle_alpha   90.00
_cell.angle_beta   90.00
_cell.angle_gamma   90.00
#
_symmetry.space_group_name_H-M   'P 1'
#
loop_
_entity.id
_entity.type
_entity.pdbx_description
1 polymer ?
#
loop_
_entity_poly.entity_id
_entity_poly.type
_entity_poly.pdbx_seq_one_letter_code
_entity_poly.pdbx_strand_id
1 'polypeptide(L)'
;MKHLGTILGTAIAGMFVMSVWGAFAGEYGIGGGWFAGFAIIGTMWFLNHFIGLVNNDGAFVDMAVGIGMAGTMRGVFEQGIEAGIASMPTLGVVLIGGVVGGFTAYKLECYLAEKEKAEA
;
A
#
# COMPACT_ATOMS: atom_id res chain seq x y z
N MET A 1 -14.61 -16.92 1.95
CA MET A 1 -14.27 -16.17 0.72
C MET A 1 -13.50 -14.87 0.99
N LYS A 2 -13.78 -14.12 2.06
CA LYS A 2 -13.10 -12.85 2.42
C LYS A 2 -11.57 -12.91 2.45
N HIS A 3 -11.01 -13.98 3.03
CA HIS A 3 -9.55 -14.17 3.10
C HIS A 3 -8.92 -14.50 1.74
N LEU A 4 -9.63 -15.24 0.88
CA LEU A 4 -9.13 -15.58 -0.46
C LEU A 4 -9.06 -14.33 -1.35
N GLY A 5 -10.10 -13.49 -1.33
CA GLY A 5 -10.07 -12.20 -2.02
C GLY A 5 -8.91 -11.31 -1.55
N THR A 6 -8.68 -11.26 -0.24
CA THR A 6 -7.56 -10.51 0.36
C THR A 6 -6.20 -11.00 -0.15
N ILE A 7 -5.97 -12.31 -0.12
CA ILE A 7 -4.71 -12.91 -0.62
C ILE A 7 -4.52 -12.57 -2.10
N LEU A 8 -5.54 -12.79 -2.93
CA LEU A 8 -5.45 -12.54 -4.37
C LEU A 8 -5.28 -11.06 -4.69
N GLY A 9 -6.06 -10.18 -4.05
CA GLY A 9 -6.01 -8.74 -4.27
C GLY A 9 -4.67 -8.14 -3.88
N THR A 10 -4.13 -8.50 -2.72
CA THR A 10 -2.80 -8.06 -2.28
C THR A 10 -1.69 -8.59 -3.18
N ALA A 11 -1.76 -9.86 -3.60
CA ALA A 11 -0.79 -10.45 -4.53
C ALA A 11 -0.79 -9.76 -5.89
N ILE A 12 -1.98 -9.52 -6.47
CA ILE A 12 -2.12 -8.83 -7.76
C ILE A 12 -1.59 -7.40 -7.68
N ALA A 13 -1.94 -6.65 -6.62
CA ALA A 13 -1.42 -5.30 -6.40
C ALA A 13 0.12 -5.30 -6.32
N GLY A 14 0.69 -6.21 -5.54
CA GLY A 14 2.14 -6.37 -5.42
C GLY A 14 2.82 -6.70 -6.75
N MET A 15 2.25 -7.64 -7.53
CA MET A 15 2.80 -7.99 -8.84
C MET A 15 2.78 -6.81 -9.81
N PHE A 16 1.70 -6.03 -9.89
CA PHE A 16 1.65 -4.87 -10.77
C PHE A 16 2.67 -3.81 -10.38
N VAL A 17 2.75 -3.45 -9.10
CA VAL A 17 3.72 -2.44 -8.63
C VAL A 17 5.14 -2.91 -8.89
N MET A 18 5.48 -4.16 -8.53
CA MET A 18 6.85 -4.63 -8.63
C MET A 18 7.27 -4.92 -10.07
N SER A 19 6.38 -5.42 -10.93
CA SER A 19 6.75 -5.88 -12.28
C SER A 19 6.47 -4.84 -13.38
N VAL A 20 5.49 -3.95 -13.21
CA VAL A 20 5.05 -3.04 -14.27
C VAL A 20 5.50 -1.61 -14.03
N TRP A 21 5.49 -1.13 -12.78
CA TRP A 21 5.84 0.26 -12.49
C TRP A 21 7.25 0.61 -12.96
N GLY A 22 8.23 -0.23 -12.61
CA GLY A 22 9.63 -0.01 -13.00
C GLY A 22 9.83 0.05 -14.51
N ALA A 23 9.06 -0.71 -15.29
CA ALA A 23 9.13 -0.69 -16.75
C ALA A 23 8.66 0.65 -17.33
N PHE A 24 7.53 1.18 -16.85
CA PHE A 24 7.05 2.50 -17.27
C PHE A 24 7.98 3.64 -16.83
N ALA A 25 8.49 3.58 -15.59
CA ALA A 25 9.42 4.57 -15.08
C ALA A 25 10.77 4.54 -15.83
N GLY A 26 11.23 3.35 -16.23
CA GLY A 26 12.44 3.19 -17.03
C GLY A 26 12.31 3.76 -18.43
N GLU A 27 11.19 3.50 -19.12
CA GLU A 27 10.98 3.92 -20.50
C GLU A 27 10.62 5.41 -20.63
N TYR A 28 9.75 5.92 -19.75
CA TYR A 28 9.18 7.28 -19.85
C TYR A 28 9.59 8.20 -18.70
N GLY A 29 10.62 7.82 -17.92
CA GLY A 29 11.13 8.59 -16.80
C GLY A 29 10.08 8.89 -15.73
N ILE A 30 10.17 10.07 -15.12
CA ILE A 30 9.27 10.48 -14.03
C ILE A 30 7.81 10.51 -14.46
N GLY A 31 7.52 10.89 -15.72
CA GLY A 31 6.16 10.91 -16.27
C GLY A 31 5.56 9.50 -16.35
N GLY A 32 6.36 8.52 -16.79
CA GLY A 32 5.99 7.11 -16.76
C GLY A 32 5.72 6.59 -15.35
N GLY A 33 6.57 6.98 -14.39
CA GLY A 33 6.39 6.62 -12.99
C GLY A 33 5.07 7.14 -12.41
N TRP A 34 4.73 8.41 -12.65
CA TRP A 34 3.45 8.97 -12.20
C TRP A 34 2.25 8.34 -12.90
N PHE A 35 2.34 8.11 -14.21
CA PHE A 35 1.30 7.43 -14.96
C PHE A 35 1.06 6.01 -14.44
N ALA A 36 2.12 5.23 -14.24
CA ALA A 36 2.04 3.89 -13.69
C ALA A 36 1.46 3.91 -12.27
N GLY A 37 1.89 4.84 -11.43
CA GLY A 37 1.33 5.02 -10.09
C GLY A 37 -0.17 5.28 -10.12
N PHE A 38 -0.62 6.23 -10.94
CA PHE A 38 -2.05 6.53 -11.09
C PHE A 38 -2.84 5.32 -11.62
N ALA A 39 -2.37 4.69 -12.69
CA ALA A 39 -3.07 3.58 -13.33
C ALA A 39 -3.15 2.35 -12.42
N ILE A 40 -2.03 1.94 -11.82
CA ILE A 40 -1.94 0.75 -10.98
C ILE A 40 -2.64 0.99 -9.65
N ILE A 41 -2.24 2.04 -8.91
CA ILE A 41 -2.78 2.29 -7.57
C ILE A 41 -4.25 2.72 -7.67
N GLY A 42 -4.63 3.55 -8.63
CA GLY A 42 -6.03 3.96 -8.81
C GLY A 42 -6.94 2.78 -9.11
N THR A 43 -6.53 1.88 -10.01
CA THR A 43 -7.31 0.67 -10.32
C THR A 43 -7.39 -0.26 -9.11
N MET A 44 -6.27 -0.55 -8.45
CA MET A 44 -6.26 -1.43 -7.28
C MET A 44 -7.03 -0.83 -6.10
N TRP A 45 -6.98 0.48 -5.92
CA TRP A 45 -7.79 1.19 -4.93
C TRP A 45 -9.28 1.01 -5.21
N PHE A 46 -9.69 1.17 -6.47
CA PHE A 46 -11.09 0.96 -6.86
C PHE A 46 -11.55 -0.48 -6.57
N LEU A 47 -10.75 -1.47 -6.96
CA LEU A 47 -11.04 -2.88 -6.72
C LEU A 47 -11.07 -3.21 -5.21
N ASN A 48 -10.22 -2.57 -4.42
CA ASN A 48 -10.20 -2.75 -2.97
C ASN A 48 -11.44 -2.11 -2.32
N HIS A 49 -11.66 -0.81 -2.53
CA HIS A 49 -12.62 -0.03 -1.74
C HIS A 49 -14.07 -0.05 -2.26
N PHE A 50 -14.29 -0.19 -3.57
CA PHE A 50 -15.65 -0.25 -4.11
C PHE A 50 -16.13 -1.68 -4.36
N ILE A 51 -15.25 -2.54 -4.88
CA ILE A 51 -15.61 -3.94 -5.17
C ILE A 51 -15.42 -4.82 -3.93
N GLY A 52 -14.60 -4.40 -2.97
CA GLY A 52 -14.36 -5.16 -1.74
C GLY A 52 -13.46 -6.38 -1.96
N LEU A 53 -12.54 -6.31 -2.93
CA LEU A 53 -11.65 -7.44 -3.25
C LEU A 53 -10.77 -7.83 -2.05
N VAL A 54 -10.20 -6.83 -1.37
CA VAL A 54 -9.47 -7.03 -0.12
C VAL A 54 -10.42 -6.72 1.04
N ASN A 55 -10.45 -7.60 2.03
CA ASN A 55 -11.32 -7.45 3.19
C ASN A 55 -10.76 -6.34 4.09
N ASN A 56 -11.48 -5.23 4.16
CA ASN A 56 -11.05 -4.02 4.87
C ASN A 56 -12.06 -3.68 5.97
N ASP A 57 -11.95 -4.37 7.13
CA ASP A 57 -12.89 -4.22 8.26
C ASP A 57 -12.61 -2.96 9.12
N GLY A 58 -11.70 -2.08 8.68
CA GLY A 58 -11.35 -0.82 9.34
C GLY A 58 -10.74 0.16 8.34
N ALA A 59 -10.12 1.24 8.80
CA ALA A 59 -9.55 2.23 7.90
C ALA A 59 -8.33 1.73 7.08
N PHE A 60 -7.70 0.60 7.43
CA PHE A 60 -6.33 0.31 7.01
C PHE A 60 -5.94 -1.18 6.82
N VAL A 61 -6.79 -2.03 6.22
CA VAL A 61 -6.24 -3.16 5.42
C VAL A 61 -5.86 -2.61 4.05
N ASP A 62 -4.78 -1.84 4.06
CA ASP A 62 -4.25 -1.19 2.88
C ASP A 62 -3.46 -2.21 2.05
N MET A 63 -3.79 -2.29 0.76
CA MET A 63 -3.01 -3.02 -0.24
C MET A 63 -1.51 -2.66 -0.21
N ALA A 64 -1.14 -1.49 0.33
CA ALA A 64 0.24 -1.09 0.60
C ALA A 64 1.03 -2.11 1.42
N VAL A 65 0.43 -2.79 2.42
CA VAL A 65 1.11 -3.84 3.19
C VAL A 65 1.41 -5.05 2.30
N GLY A 66 0.45 -5.43 1.46
CA GLY A 66 0.61 -6.50 0.47
C GLY A 66 1.70 -6.19 -0.55
N ILE A 67 1.71 -4.96 -1.09
CA ILE A 67 2.73 -4.47 -2.01
C ILE A 67 4.10 -4.47 -1.34
N GLY A 68 4.20 -3.95 -0.11
CA GLY A 68 5.45 -3.91 0.65
C GLY A 68 6.00 -5.30 0.94
N MET A 69 5.15 -6.25 1.29
CA MET A 69 5.54 -7.66 1.47
C MET A 69 6.04 -8.27 0.16
N ALA A 70 5.32 -8.07 -0.95
CA ALA A 70 5.71 -8.57 -2.25
C ALA A 70 7.07 -8.00 -2.70
N GLY A 71 7.29 -6.69 -2.53
CA GLY A 71 8.55 -6.03 -2.86
C GLY A 71 9.71 -6.51 -1.98
N THR A 72 9.48 -6.66 -0.67
CA THR A 72 10.49 -7.14 0.27
C THR A 72 10.90 -8.57 -0.06
N MET A 73 9.93 -9.48 -0.20
CA MET A 73 10.21 -10.89 -0.49
C MET A 73 10.82 -11.08 -1.87
N ARG A 74 10.40 -10.30 -2.87
CA ARG A 74 11.06 -10.28 -4.17
C ARG A 74 12.53 -9.91 -4.04
N GLY A 75 12.85 -8.84 -3.31
CA GLY A 75 14.23 -8.43 -3.05
C GLY A 75 15.05 -9.54 -2.37
N VAL A 76 14.48 -10.20 -1.37
CA VAL A 76 15.11 -11.37 -0.71
C VAL A 76 15.36 -12.52 -1.68
N PHE A 77 14.40 -12.85 -2.55
CA PHE A 77 14.56 -13.93 -3.52
C PHE A 77 15.58 -13.60 -4.61
N GLU A 78 15.68 -12.34 -5.03
CA GLU A 78 16.62 -11.91 -6.07
C GLU A 78 18.05 -11.70 -5.51
N GLN A 79 18.19 -11.26 -4.27
CA GLN A 79 19.46 -10.75 -3.71
C GLN A 79 19.96 -11.52 -2.48
N GLY A 80 19.20 -12.49 -1.98
CA GLY A 80 19.54 -13.28 -0.80
C GLY A 80 18.93 -12.77 0.51
N ILE A 81 19.03 -13.58 1.56
CA ILE A 81 18.46 -13.27 2.88
C ILE A 81 19.16 -12.08 3.55
N GLU A 82 20.43 -11.89 3.25
CA GLU A 82 21.25 -10.77 3.73
C GLU A 82 20.68 -9.43 3.28
N ALA A 83 20.12 -9.34 2.06
CA ALA A 83 19.44 -8.14 1.58
C ALA A 83 18.19 -7.82 2.42
N GLY A 84 17.45 -8.87 2.83
CA GLY A 84 16.33 -8.75 3.77
C GLY A 84 16.77 -8.17 5.11
N ILE A 85 17.82 -8.73 5.70
CA ILE A 85 18.37 -8.26 6.99
C ILE A 85 18.85 -6.81 6.87
N ALA A 86 19.58 -6.49 5.79
CA ALA A 86 20.07 -5.13 5.53
C ALA A 86 18.93 -4.11 5.35
N SER A 87 17.75 -4.55 4.88
CA SER A 87 16.57 -3.68 4.70
C SER A 87 15.81 -3.37 5.99
N MET A 88 16.08 -4.09 7.10
CA MET A 88 15.34 -3.97 8.35
C MET A 88 15.27 -2.53 8.92
N PRO A 89 16.34 -1.71 8.89
CA PRO A 89 16.25 -0.32 9.32
C PRO A 89 15.25 0.49 8.50
N THR A 90 15.25 0.31 7.17
CA THR A 90 14.31 0.99 6.26
C THR A 90 12.87 0.55 6.53
N LEU A 91 12.64 -0.76 6.69
CA LEU A 91 11.32 -1.29 7.04
C LEU A 91 10.86 -0.74 8.40
N GLY A 92 11.76 -0.58 9.37
CA GLY A 92 11.48 0.05 10.65
C GLY A 92 10.99 1.50 10.50
N VAL A 93 11.66 2.31 9.67
CA VAL A 93 11.24 3.69 9.38
C VAL A 93 9.89 3.73 8.66
N VAL A 94 9.65 2.83 7.71
CA VAL A 94 8.36 2.71 7.00
C VAL A 94 7.23 2.38 7.98
N LEU A 95 7.45 1.45 8.91
CA LEU A 95 6.46 1.10 9.94
C LEU A 95 6.17 2.29 10.87
N ILE A 96 7.19 3.01 11.31
CA ILE A 96 7.01 4.23 12.12
C ILE A 96 6.19 5.26 11.35
N GLY A 97 6.51 5.50 10.08
CA GLY A 97 5.75 6.41 9.22
C GLY A 97 4.29 5.99 9.08
N GLY A 98 4.02 4.70 8.86
CA GLY A 98 2.67 4.14 8.79
C GLY A 98 1.88 4.34 10.09
N VAL A 99 2.50 4.11 11.25
CA VAL A 99 1.89 4.33 12.57
C VAL A 99 1.56 5.81 12.79
N VAL A 100 2.49 6.72 12.47
CA VAL A 100 2.28 8.16 12.61
C VAL A 100 1.17 8.65 11.68
N GLY A 101 1.14 8.18 10.44
CA GLY A 101 0.08 8.50 9.48
C GLY A 101 -1.29 8.04 9.96
N GLY A 102 -1.39 6.77 10.39
CA GLY A 102 -2.63 6.22 10.95
C GLY A 102 -3.11 6.95 12.20
N PHE A 103 -2.21 7.28 13.13
CA PHE A 103 -2.54 8.07 14.32
C PHE A 103 -3.03 9.48 13.98
N THR A 104 -2.38 10.14 13.01
CA THR A 104 -2.78 11.48 12.56
C THR A 104 -4.17 11.45 11.93
N ALA A 105 -4.46 10.47 11.08
CA ALA A 105 -5.79 10.29 10.49
C ALA A 105 -6.87 10.09 11.57
N TYR A 106 -6.60 9.24 12.56
CA TYR A 106 -7.51 9.03 13.70
C TYR A 106 -7.78 10.33 14.48
N LYS A 107 -6.73 11.10 14.79
CA LYS A 107 -6.88 12.38 15.52
C LYS A 107 -7.69 13.40 14.72
N LEU A 108 -7.51 13.43 13.39
CA LEU A 108 -8.30 14.27 12.49
C LEU A 108 -9.78 13.87 12.51
N GLU A 109 -10.08 12.57 12.44
CA GLU A 109 -11.46 12.06 12.49
C GLU A 109 -12.18 12.46 13.79
N CYS A 110 -11.52 12.30 14.94
CA CYS A 110 -12.07 12.75 16.22
C CYS A 110 -12.36 14.25 16.24
N TYR A 111 -11.41 15.07 15.76
CA TYR A 111 -11.57 16.52 15.72
C TYR A 111 -12.76 16.95 14.85
N LEU A 112 -12.92 16.34 13.67
CA LEU A 112 -14.04 16.64 12.77
C LEU A 112 -15.38 16.27 13.40
N ALA A 113 -15.47 15.12 14.07
CA ALA A 113 -16.68 14.69 14.77
C ALA A 113 -17.04 15.59 15.97
N GLU A 114 -16.05 16.13 16.69
CA GLU A 114 -16.28 17.12 17.74
C GLU A 114 -16.76 18.45 17.18
N LYS A 115 -16.16 18.91 16.07
CA LYS A 115 -16.55 20.15 15.40
C LYS A 115 -17.99 20.08 14.87
N GLU A 116 -18.37 18.98 14.22
CA GLU A 116 -19.73 18.77 13.70
C GLU A 116 -20.78 18.84 14.82
N LYS A 117 -20.50 18.24 15.99
CA LYS A 117 -21.37 18.32 17.17
C LYS A 117 -21.49 19.72 17.75
N ALA A 118 -20.46 20.55 17.62
CA ALA A 118 -20.47 21.93 18.10
C ALA A 118 -21.20 22.88 17.15
N GLU A 119 -21.34 22.51 15.87
CA GLU A 119 -22.04 23.26 14.82
C GLU A 119 -23.51 22.85 14.64
N ALA A 120 -23.94 21.73 15.24
CA ALA A 120 -25.30 21.19 15.22
C ALA A 120 -26.17 21.71 16.39
#